data_AF-A0A7C5FLD8-F1
#
_entry.id   AF-A0A7C5FLD8-F1
#
_cell.length_a   1.000
_cell.length_b   1.000
_cell.length_c   1.000
_cell.angle_alpha   90.00
_cell.angle_beta   90.00
_cell.angle_gamma   90.00
#
_symmetry.space_group_name_H-M   'P 1'
#
loop_
_entity.id
_entity.type
_entity.pdbx_description
1 polymer ?
#
loop_
_entity_poly.entity_id
_entity_poly.type
_entity_poly.pdbx_seq_one_letter_code
_entity_poly.pdbx_strand_id
1 'polypeptide(L)'
;MPNKKIQPDINEFLDKVKKMEKGEKLDLSSDEDLSIGIMNLISIEEHFFFTYNKTKDVKYLDLLNEIREMRKSALKRIIKDYEGEVWCISKHLLAASMRFMEVGTKALTKGDKSEAENMFQKSYQLYSLFWGLNLGVVQTKDIKHTDSKEVAFVSEDPKPVVKGTAGIFEKLGQLVLKAIDCCRE
;
A
#
# COMPACT_ATOMS: atom_id res chain seq x y z
N MET A 1 32.32 -15.94 -10.95
CA MET A 1 31.56 -15.70 -9.71
C MET A 1 30.15 -15.25 -10.07
N PRO A 2 29.09 -16.05 -9.85
CA PRO A 2 27.74 -15.60 -10.13
C PRO A 2 26.97 -15.22 -8.87
N ASN A 3 26.34 -14.06 -9.01
CA ASN A 3 25.48 -13.31 -8.12
C ASN A 3 24.16 -14.06 -7.83
N LYS A 4 24.12 -14.97 -6.84
CA LYS A 4 23.00 -15.94 -6.67
C LYS A 4 22.15 -15.79 -5.40
N LYS A 5 22.36 -14.78 -4.55
CA LYS A 5 21.64 -14.65 -3.25
C LYS A 5 20.67 -13.47 -3.13
N ILE A 6 20.58 -12.59 -4.13
CA ILE A 6 19.66 -11.42 -4.13
C ILE A 6 18.23 -11.79 -4.62
N GLN A 7 18.10 -12.87 -5.39
CA GLN A 7 16.85 -13.30 -6.01
C GLN A 7 15.82 -14.11 -5.16
N PRO A 8 16.16 -14.77 -4.03
CA PRO A 8 15.24 -15.73 -3.42
C PRO A 8 14.00 -15.08 -2.79
N ASP A 9 14.14 -13.91 -2.16
CA ASP A 9 13.07 -13.16 -1.48
C ASP A 9 12.00 -12.62 -2.47
N ILE A 10 12.46 -12.06 -3.59
CA ILE A 10 11.58 -11.57 -4.66
C ILE A 10 10.87 -12.72 -5.37
N ASN A 11 11.59 -13.80 -5.67
CA ASN A 11 11.01 -14.94 -6.35
C ASN A 11 10.01 -15.67 -5.46
N GLU A 12 10.25 -15.77 -4.15
CA GLU A 12 9.30 -16.37 -3.21
C GLU A 12 7.99 -15.58 -3.13
N PHE A 13 8.05 -14.24 -3.11
CA PHE A 13 6.84 -13.41 -3.22
C PHE A 13 6.13 -13.62 -4.55
N LEU A 14 6.85 -13.55 -5.67
CA LEU A 14 6.24 -13.76 -6.99
C LEU A 14 5.64 -15.16 -7.13
N ASP A 15 6.24 -16.16 -6.50
CA ASP A 15 5.71 -17.51 -6.46
C ASP A 15 4.50 -17.60 -5.52
N LYS A 16 4.46 -16.86 -4.41
CA LYS A 16 3.27 -16.73 -3.55
C LYS A 16 2.13 -16.05 -4.29
N VAL A 17 2.39 -14.94 -4.97
CA VAL A 17 1.43 -14.24 -5.84
C VAL A 17 0.92 -15.17 -6.92
N LYS A 18 1.79 -15.78 -7.71
CA LYS A 18 1.41 -16.73 -8.77
C LYS A 18 0.63 -17.93 -8.26
N LYS A 19 0.94 -18.44 -7.07
CA LYS A 19 0.18 -19.54 -6.44
C LYS A 19 -1.21 -19.08 -6.00
N MET A 20 -1.35 -17.84 -5.54
CA MET A 20 -2.64 -17.27 -5.17
C MET A 20 -3.50 -16.93 -6.39
N GLU A 21 -2.89 -16.43 -7.47
CA GLU A 21 -3.54 -16.18 -8.78
C GLU A 21 -4.01 -17.49 -9.43
N LYS A 22 -3.13 -18.49 -9.55
CA LYS A 22 -3.45 -19.79 -10.20
C LYS A 22 -4.52 -20.62 -9.47
N GLY A 23 -4.80 -20.29 -8.21
CA GLY A 23 -5.81 -20.96 -7.41
C GLY A 23 -7.21 -20.33 -7.49
N GLU A 24 -7.45 -19.35 -8.38
CA GLU A 24 -8.69 -18.56 -8.50
C GLU A 24 -9.08 -17.81 -7.20
N LYS A 25 -8.16 -17.67 -6.24
CA LYS A 25 -8.44 -17.06 -4.92
C LYS A 25 -8.13 -15.56 -4.85
N LEU A 26 -7.57 -14.98 -5.91
CA LEU A 26 -7.06 -13.62 -5.93
C LEU A 26 -7.14 -13.07 -7.36
N ASP A 27 -7.92 -12.01 -7.55
CA ASP A 27 -7.98 -11.22 -8.78
C ASP A 27 -7.29 -9.89 -8.51
N LEU A 28 -5.96 -9.87 -8.66
CA LEU A 28 -5.13 -8.71 -8.32
C LEU A 28 -5.50 -7.47 -9.12
N SER A 29 -5.93 -7.63 -10.37
CA SER A 29 -6.31 -6.50 -11.21
C SER A 29 -7.59 -5.85 -10.70
N SER A 30 -8.64 -6.62 -10.44
CA SER A 30 -9.87 -6.06 -9.84
C SER A 30 -9.65 -5.52 -8.43
N ASP A 31 -8.82 -6.17 -7.62
CA ASP A 31 -8.50 -5.71 -6.26
C ASP A 31 -7.67 -4.41 -6.30
N GLU A 32 -6.86 -4.22 -7.34
CA GLU A 32 -6.13 -2.98 -7.59
C GLU A 32 -7.08 -1.81 -7.84
N ASP A 33 -7.96 -1.94 -8.81
CA ASP A 33 -8.99 -0.93 -9.11
C ASP A 33 -9.85 -0.64 -7.89
N LEU A 34 -10.24 -1.68 -7.15
CA LEU A 34 -11.01 -1.54 -5.93
C LEU A 34 -10.23 -0.77 -4.85
N SER A 35 -8.91 -0.94 -4.76
CA SER A 35 -8.07 -0.19 -3.82
C SER A 35 -8.05 1.31 -4.14
N ILE A 36 -8.02 1.69 -5.42
CA ILE A 36 -8.17 3.08 -5.87
C ILE A 36 -9.58 3.60 -5.59
N GLY A 37 -10.60 2.77 -5.82
CA GLY A 37 -11.98 3.08 -5.43
C GLY A 37 -12.10 3.38 -3.93
N ILE A 38 -11.44 2.61 -3.08
CA ILE A 38 -11.39 2.83 -1.62
C ILE A 38 -10.70 4.16 -1.28
N MET A 39 -9.58 4.50 -1.93
CA MET A 39 -8.93 5.80 -1.76
C MET A 39 -9.90 6.96 -2.05
N ASN A 40 -10.66 6.84 -3.14
CA ASN A 40 -11.67 7.84 -3.52
C ASN A 40 -12.82 7.92 -2.50
N LEU A 41 -13.31 6.80 -1.99
CA LEU A 41 -14.34 6.78 -0.93
C LEU A 41 -13.85 7.48 0.34
N ILE A 42 -12.59 7.25 0.76
CA ILE A 42 -11.96 7.98 1.87
C ILE A 42 -11.95 9.49 1.60
N SER A 43 -11.60 9.90 0.37
CA SER A 43 -11.62 11.32 -0.02
C SER A 43 -13.01 11.94 -0.01
N ILE A 44 -14.05 11.18 -0.34
CA ILE A 44 -15.44 11.64 -0.25
C ILE A 44 -15.87 11.80 1.21
N GLU A 45 -15.53 10.85 2.09
CA GLU A 45 -15.77 10.99 3.55
C GLU A 45 -15.17 12.30 4.09
N GLU A 46 -13.92 12.60 3.72
CA GLU A 46 -13.25 13.86 4.10
C GLU A 46 -13.98 15.10 3.54
N HIS A 47 -14.42 15.06 2.28
CA HIS A 47 -15.18 16.17 1.69
C HIS A 47 -16.52 16.42 2.39
N PHE A 48 -17.25 15.38 2.75
CA PHE A 48 -18.51 15.53 3.49
C PHE A 48 -18.26 16.03 4.91
N PHE A 49 -17.19 15.59 5.58
CA PHE A 49 -16.78 16.14 6.87
C PHE A 49 -16.55 17.66 6.78
N PHE A 50 -15.80 18.14 5.79
CA PHE A 50 -15.57 19.58 5.62
C PHE A 50 -16.85 20.33 5.23
N THR A 51 -17.66 19.75 4.35
CA THR A 51 -18.91 20.37 3.87
C THR A 51 -19.91 20.53 5.01
N TYR A 52 -20.10 19.51 5.86
CA TYR A 52 -20.89 19.63 7.07
C TYR A 52 -20.37 20.76 7.96
N ASN A 53 -19.06 20.83 8.20
CA ASN A 53 -18.51 21.86 9.08
C ASN A 53 -18.68 23.29 8.53
N LYS A 54 -18.68 23.46 7.21
CA LYS A 54 -18.91 24.74 6.53
C LYS A 54 -20.38 25.14 6.47
N THR A 55 -21.28 24.20 6.22
CA THR A 55 -22.69 24.47 5.92
C THR A 55 -23.63 24.22 7.09
N LYS A 56 -23.20 23.39 8.04
CA LYS A 56 -24.01 22.83 9.15
C LYS A 56 -25.24 22.05 8.71
N ASP A 57 -25.30 21.64 7.45
CA ASP A 57 -26.37 20.80 6.92
C ASP A 57 -26.13 19.33 7.30
N VAL A 58 -26.98 18.82 8.19
CA VAL A 58 -26.85 17.47 8.77
C VAL A 58 -26.95 16.35 7.74
N LYS A 59 -27.54 16.59 6.57
CA LYS A 59 -27.63 15.57 5.50
C LYS A 59 -26.25 15.05 5.08
N TYR A 60 -25.21 15.88 5.20
CA TYR A 60 -23.84 15.47 4.87
C TYR A 60 -23.27 14.46 5.88
N LEU A 61 -23.82 14.37 7.09
CA LEU A 61 -23.48 13.31 8.05
C LEU A 61 -24.07 11.97 7.61
N ASP A 62 -25.32 11.97 7.13
CA ASP A 62 -25.98 10.77 6.62
C ASP A 62 -25.26 10.22 5.39
N LEU A 63 -24.96 11.11 4.42
CA LEU A 63 -24.18 10.76 3.23
C LEU A 63 -22.77 10.25 3.60
N LEU A 64 -22.10 10.88 4.57
CA LEU A 64 -20.81 10.40 5.06
C LEU A 64 -20.93 8.97 5.60
N ASN A 65 -21.98 8.67 6.36
CA ASN A 65 -22.19 7.34 6.91
C ASN A 65 -22.43 6.29 5.80
N GLU A 66 -23.21 6.63 4.77
CA GLU A 66 -23.42 5.74 3.61
C GLU A 66 -22.10 5.41 2.89
N ILE A 67 -21.30 6.43 2.58
CA ILE A 67 -19.99 6.25 1.95
C ILE A 67 -19.05 5.44 2.86
N ARG A 68 -19.08 5.68 4.17
CA ARG A 68 -18.29 4.94 5.15
C ARG A 68 -18.61 3.45 5.14
N GLU A 69 -19.88 3.07 5.06
CA GLU A 69 -20.29 1.67 4.99
C GLU A 69 -19.92 1.04 3.64
N MET A 70 -20.04 1.78 2.53
CA MET A 70 -19.55 1.35 1.22
C MET A 70 -18.04 1.08 1.25
N ARG A 71 -17.24 2.00 1.82
CA ARG A 71 -15.79 1.82 1.99
C ARG A 71 -15.48 0.59 2.82
N LYS A 72 -16.18 0.39 3.95
CA LYS A 72 -15.98 -0.80 4.80
C LYS A 72 -16.29 -2.08 4.04
N SER A 73 -17.36 -2.11 3.25
CA SER A 73 -17.71 -3.27 2.42
C SER A 73 -16.62 -3.56 1.37
N ALA A 74 -16.15 -2.54 0.65
CA ALA A 74 -15.07 -2.67 -0.33
C ALA A 74 -13.77 -3.16 0.32
N LEU A 75 -13.38 -2.58 1.47
CA LEU A 75 -12.14 -2.94 2.15
C LEU A 75 -12.14 -4.39 2.66
N LYS A 76 -13.30 -4.94 3.04
CA LYS A 76 -13.45 -6.38 3.41
C LYS A 76 -13.18 -7.33 2.26
N ARG A 77 -13.28 -6.88 1.00
CA ARG A 77 -12.97 -7.72 -0.15
C ARG A 77 -11.46 -7.91 -0.32
N ILE A 78 -10.68 -6.89 0.02
CA ILE A 78 -9.21 -6.91 -0.13
C ILE A 78 -8.52 -7.42 1.13
N ILE A 79 -8.97 -7.00 2.32
CA ILE A 79 -8.34 -7.36 3.60
C ILE A 79 -9.00 -8.61 4.18
N LYS A 80 -8.31 -9.74 4.09
CA LYS A 80 -8.81 -11.05 4.55
C LYS A 80 -8.74 -11.22 6.08
N ASP A 81 -7.82 -10.54 6.77
CA ASP A 81 -7.72 -10.49 8.24
C ASP A 81 -8.37 -9.21 8.80
N TYR A 82 -9.69 -9.29 8.99
CA TYR A 82 -10.56 -8.17 9.34
C TYR A 82 -10.43 -7.68 10.81
N GLU A 83 -9.92 -8.48 11.74
CA GLU A 83 -9.96 -8.20 13.19
C GLU A 83 -8.63 -7.75 13.82
N GLY A 84 -7.80 -6.98 13.11
CA GLY A 84 -6.51 -6.55 13.64
C GLY A 84 -5.99 -5.19 13.15
N GLU A 85 -4.77 -4.86 13.58
CA GLU A 85 -4.06 -3.62 13.19
C GLU A 85 -3.93 -3.47 11.68
N VAL A 86 -3.89 -4.57 10.92
CA VAL A 86 -3.76 -4.61 9.46
C VAL A 86 -4.89 -3.85 8.76
N TRP A 87 -6.13 -3.95 9.26
CA TRP A 87 -7.28 -3.23 8.71
C TRP A 87 -7.08 -1.71 8.77
N CYS A 88 -6.73 -1.23 9.95
CA CYS A 88 -6.51 0.20 10.20
C CYS A 88 -5.28 0.70 9.44
N ILE A 89 -4.16 -0.02 9.50
CA ILE A 89 -2.92 0.32 8.80
C ILE A 89 -3.19 0.42 7.30
N SER A 90 -3.84 -0.58 6.70
CA SER A 90 -4.14 -0.60 5.27
C SER A 90 -4.95 0.61 4.82
N LYS A 91 -6.02 0.94 5.55
CA LYS A 91 -6.82 2.15 5.28
C LYS A 91 -5.96 3.41 5.36
N HIS A 92 -5.09 3.53 6.35
CA HIS A 92 -4.22 4.68 6.53
C HIS A 92 -3.12 4.77 5.45
N LEU A 93 -2.59 3.64 4.99
CA LEU A 93 -1.63 3.60 3.88
C LEU A 93 -2.27 4.06 2.57
N LEU A 94 -3.47 3.57 2.25
CA LEU A 94 -4.23 4.02 1.07
C LEU A 94 -4.52 5.52 1.12
N ALA A 95 -5.01 6.02 2.27
CA ALA A 95 -5.28 7.45 2.45
C ALA A 95 -4.03 8.32 2.27
N ALA A 96 -2.92 7.93 2.92
CA ALA A 96 -1.67 8.67 2.85
C ALA A 96 -1.06 8.64 1.45
N SER A 97 -1.09 7.48 0.77
CA SER A 97 -0.66 7.33 -0.62
C SER A 97 -1.39 8.33 -1.53
N MET A 98 -2.73 8.36 -1.46
CA MET A 98 -3.53 9.29 -2.25
C MET A 98 -3.21 10.77 -1.95
N ARG A 99 -2.93 11.12 -0.69
CA ARG A 99 -2.56 12.49 -0.30
C ARG A 99 -1.18 12.90 -0.86
N PHE A 100 -0.20 12.01 -0.82
CA PHE A 100 1.10 12.27 -1.47
C PHE A 100 0.95 12.41 -2.98
N MET A 101 0.14 11.55 -3.61
CA MET A 101 -0.16 11.65 -5.04
C MET A 101 -0.75 13.02 -5.40
N GLU A 102 -1.74 13.50 -4.64
CA GLU A 102 -2.36 14.82 -4.85
C GLU A 102 -1.37 15.98 -4.70
N VAL A 103 -0.50 15.94 -3.69
CA VAL A 103 0.54 16.98 -3.50
C VAL A 103 1.55 16.96 -4.65
N GLY A 104 1.97 15.77 -5.10
CA GLY A 104 2.86 15.62 -6.25
C GLY A 104 2.25 16.18 -7.54
N THR A 105 0.97 15.92 -7.79
CA THR A 105 0.23 16.48 -8.95
C THR A 105 0.18 18.02 -8.90
N LYS A 106 0.00 18.60 -7.71
CA LYS A 106 0.03 20.06 -7.51
C LYS A 106 1.42 20.64 -7.75
N ALA A 107 2.49 19.97 -7.30
CA ALA A 107 3.86 20.38 -7.58
C ALA A 107 4.16 20.33 -9.08
N LEU A 108 3.75 19.25 -9.75
CA LEU A 108 3.91 19.07 -11.19
C LEU A 108 3.19 20.17 -11.99
N THR A 109 1.97 20.52 -11.58
CA THR A 109 1.18 21.62 -12.19
C THR A 109 1.89 22.97 -12.09
N LYS A 110 2.67 23.18 -11.02
CA LYS A 110 3.50 24.40 -10.82
C LYS A 110 4.84 24.35 -11.56
N GLY A 111 5.15 23.27 -12.26
CA GLY A 111 6.42 23.05 -12.94
C GLY A 111 7.55 22.52 -12.04
N ASP A 112 7.28 22.26 -10.76
CA ASP A 112 8.26 21.70 -9.83
C ASP A 112 8.31 20.17 -9.96
N LYS A 113 9.10 19.71 -10.92
CA LYS A 113 9.26 18.28 -11.21
C LYS A 113 9.97 17.53 -10.09
N SER A 114 10.94 18.16 -9.41
CA SER A 114 11.72 17.50 -8.37
C SER A 114 10.86 17.17 -7.15
N GLU A 115 10.01 18.11 -6.73
CA GLU A 115 9.07 17.86 -5.63
C GLU A 115 7.97 16.87 -6.06
N ALA A 116 7.48 16.96 -7.30
CA ALA A 116 6.52 16.00 -7.82
C ALA A 116 7.05 14.56 -7.76
N GLU A 117 8.26 14.33 -8.27
CA GLU A 117 8.94 13.03 -8.21
C GLU A 117 9.09 12.51 -6.77
N ASN A 118 9.50 13.38 -5.83
CA ASN A 118 9.63 13.04 -4.42
C ASN A 118 8.28 12.57 -3.82
N MET A 119 7.21 13.31 -4.07
CA MET A 119 5.87 12.99 -3.57
C MET A 119 5.30 11.72 -4.22
N PHE A 120 5.47 11.55 -5.52
CA PHE A 120 5.04 10.33 -6.21
C PHE A 120 5.79 9.10 -5.72
N GLN A 121 7.09 9.21 -5.47
CA GLN A 121 7.87 8.12 -4.90
C GLN A 121 7.33 7.70 -3.51
N LYS A 122 7.04 8.67 -2.63
CA LYS A 122 6.44 8.38 -1.31
C LYS A 122 5.05 7.74 -1.44
N SER A 123 4.22 8.26 -2.36
CA SER A 123 2.90 7.69 -2.67
C SER A 123 3.02 6.20 -3.06
N TYR A 124 3.92 5.91 -3.99
CA TYR A 124 4.16 4.56 -4.51
C TYR A 124 4.69 3.61 -3.43
N GLN A 125 5.58 4.09 -2.56
CA GLN A 125 6.12 3.32 -1.43
C GLN A 125 5.03 2.89 -0.44
N LEU A 126 4.09 3.79 -0.12
CA LEU A 126 2.97 3.50 0.78
C LEU A 126 1.97 2.52 0.16
N TYR A 127 1.68 2.70 -1.13
CA TYR A 127 0.83 1.78 -1.89
C TYR A 127 1.46 0.39 -1.98
N SER A 128 2.78 0.33 -2.18
CA SER A 128 3.52 -0.93 -2.20
C SER A 128 3.51 -1.64 -0.85
N LEU A 129 3.59 -0.89 0.24
CA LEU A 129 3.47 -1.44 1.60
C LEU A 129 2.07 -1.98 1.88
N PHE A 130 1.02 -1.31 1.37
CA PHE A 130 -0.35 -1.82 1.47
C PHE A 130 -0.49 -3.22 0.85
N TRP A 131 0.04 -3.43 -0.36
CA TRP A 131 0.02 -4.74 -1.00
C TRP A 131 0.92 -5.75 -0.30
N GLY A 132 2.11 -5.35 0.14
CA GLY A 132 3.02 -6.20 0.91
C GLY A 132 2.39 -6.74 2.19
N LEU A 133 1.60 -5.92 2.89
CA LEU A 133 0.86 -6.33 4.08
C LEU A 133 -0.30 -7.27 3.72
N ASN A 134 -1.14 -6.90 2.75
CA ASN A 134 -2.36 -7.66 2.44
C ASN A 134 -2.09 -8.98 1.71
N LEU A 135 -0.94 -9.12 1.06
CA LEU A 135 -0.48 -10.38 0.46
C LEU A 135 0.36 -11.23 1.44
N GLY A 136 0.52 -10.78 2.70
CA GLY A 136 1.21 -11.53 3.75
C GLY A 136 2.74 -11.63 3.57
N VAL A 137 3.33 -10.70 2.82
CA VAL A 137 4.78 -10.59 2.56
C VAL A 137 5.50 -9.90 3.70
N VAL A 138 4.81 -8.92 4.30
CA VAL A 138 5.27 -8.16 5.45
C VAL A 138 4.35 -8.51 6.61
N GLN A 139 4.88 -9.08 7.69
CA GLN A 139 4.09 -9.29 8.90
C GLN A 139 4.32 -8.13 9.88
N THR A 140 3.26 -7.68 10.55
CA THR A 140 3.35 -6.59 11.54
C THR A 140 4.27 -6.95 12.72
N LYS A 141 4.42 -8.25 13.02
CA LYS A 141 5.33 -8.78 14.05
C LYS A 141 6.82 -8.62 13.70
N ASP A 142 7.14 -8.42 12.42
CA ASP A 142 8.52 -8.24 11.95
C ASP A 142 8.99 -6.78 12.09
N ILE A 143 8.07 -5.85 12.38
CA ILE A 143 8.37 -4.42 12.56
C ILE A 143 8.84 -4.19 13.99
N LYS A 144 10.08 -4.58 14.29
CA LYS A 144 10.76 -4.12 15.51
C LYS A 144 11.07 -2.63 15.38
N HIS A 145 10.81 -1.86 16.43
CA HIS A 145 11.33 -0.49 16.56
C HIS A 145 12.86 -0.56 16.53
N THR A 146 13.45 -0.26 15.38
CA THR A 146 14.87 -0.02 15.25
C THR A 146 15.07 1.37 14.70
N ASP A 147 15.67 2.23 15.51
CA ASP A 147 16.35 3.44 15.06
C ASP A 147 17.20 3.08 13.85
N SER A 148 16.77 3.55 12.67
CA SER A 148 17.56 3.65 11.44
C SER A 148 18.65 2.59 11.25
N LYS A 149 18.29 1.29 11.20
CA LYS A 149 19.16 0.21 10.71
C LYS A 149 18.31 -0.99 10.27
N GLU A 150 18.59 -1.43 9.05
CA GLU A 150 18.27 -2.72 8.43
C GLU A 150 17.33 -3.64 9.24
N VAL A 151 16.08 -3.75 8.80
CA VAL A 151 15.19 -4.81 9.28
C VAL A 151 15.72 -6.13 8.72
N ALA A 152 16.48 -6.83 9.55
CA ALA A 152 16.86 -8.22 9.30
C ALA A 152 15.62 -9.09 9.49
N PHE A 153 15.09 -9.63 8.40
CA PHE A 153 14.16 -10.75 8.48
C PHE A 153 14.92 -11.96 9.03
N VAL A 154 14.35 -12.57 10.06
CA VAL A 154 14.98 -13.61 10.87
C VAL A 154 15.37 -14.81 10.00
N SER A 155 16.66 -15.14 10.02
CA SER A 155 17.15 -16.49 9.80
C SER A 155 18.02 -16.86 11.01
N GLU A 156 17.85 -18.06 11.54
CA GLU A 156 18.70 -18.60 12.60
C GLU A 156 20.17 -18.71 12.11
N ASP A 157 21.11 -18.27 12.97
CA ASP A 157 22.59 -18.39 12.92
C ASP A 157 23.47 -17.37 12.15
N PRO A 158 24.78 -17.18 12.54
CA PRO A 158 25.20 -15.91 13.15
C PRO A 158 26.16 -15.00 12.34
N LYS A 159 26.04 -13.69 12.63
CA LYS A 159 26.92 -12.51 12.44
C LYS A 159 26.88 -11.75 11.08
N PRO A 160 26.60 -10.42 11.11
CA PRO A 160 26.34 -9.63 9.91
C PRO A 160 27.60 -8.96 9.33
N VAL A 161 27.68 -8.89 8.00
CA VAL A 161 28.58 -7.98 7.26
C VAL A 161 27.73 -7.19 6.28
N VAL A 162 27.66 -5.88 6.48
CA VAL A 162 26.83 -4.93 5.71
C VAL A 162 27.39 -4.75 4.30
N LYS A 163 26.57 -5.06 3.28
CA LYS A 163 26.80 -4.72 1.86
C LYS A 163 25.47 -4.35 1.18
N GLY A 164 25.16 -3.05 1.19
CA GLY A 164 24.15 -2.41 0.33
C GLY A 164 22.72 -2.50 0.85
N THR A 165 22.18 -1.39 1.34
CA THR A 165 20.80 -1.30 1.83
C THR A 165 19.84 -1.07 0.65
N ALA A 166 19.32 -2.14 0.03
CA ALA A 166 18.05 -2.02 -0.67
C ALA A 166 16.97 -1.87 0.41
N GLY A 167 16.39 -0.68 0.52
CA GLY A 167 15.36 -0.42 1.53
C GLY A 167 14.15 -1.35 1.35
N ILE A 168 13.46 -1.69 2.43
CA ILE A 168 12.22 -2.50 2.39
C ILE A 168 11.25 -1.98 1.31
N PHE A 169 11.17 -0.66 1.18
CA PHE A 169 10.38 0.04 0.18
C PHE A 169 10.81 -0.17 -1.27
N GLU A 170 12.12 -0.26 -1.56
CA GLU A 170 12.61 -0.51 -2.92
C GLU A 170 12.29 -1.94 -3.35
N LYS A 171 12.45 -2.89 -2.43
CA LYS A 171 12.04 -4.28 -2.65
C LYS A 171 10.54 -4.36 -2.90
N LEU A 172 9.72 -3.84 -1.98
CA LEU A 172 8.25 -3.82 -2.12
C LEU A 172 7.80 -3.17 -3.42
N GLY A 173 8.43 -2.07 -3.83
CA GLY A 173 8.13 -1.41 -5.09
C GLY A 173 8.40 -2.29 -6.31
N GLN A 174 9.55 -3.00 -6.35
CA GLN A 174 9.86 -3.96 -7.41
C GLN A 174 8.96 -5.20 -7.39
N LEU A 175 8.46 -5.58 -6.20
CA LEU A 175 7.51 -6.67 -6.03
C LEU A 175 6.15 -6.31 -6.61
N VAL A 176 5.62 -5.14 -6.27
CA VAL A 176 4.36 -4.63 -6.81
C VAL A 176 4.45 -4.48 -8.33
N LEU A 177 5.50 -3.85 -8.87
CA LEU A 177 5.68 -3.71 -10.34
C LEU A 177 5.61 -5.04 -11.11
N LYS A 178 5.97 -6.17 -10.48
CA LYS A 178 6.02 -7.48 -11.13
C LYS A 178 4.77 -8.33 -10.90
N ALA A 179 4.02 -8.05 -9.84
CA ALA A 179 2.83 -8.77 -9.43
C ALA A 179 1.54 -8.06 -9.84
N ILE A 180 1.60 -6.74 -9.93
CA ILE A 180 0.46 -5.84 -10.16
C ILE A 180 0.81 -5.08 -11.45
N ASP A 181 0.43 -5.68 -12.57
CA ASP A 181 0.66 -5.14 -13.91
C ASP A 181 -0.72 -4.91 -14.55
N CYS A 182 -1.29 -3.72 -14.31
CA CYS A 182 -2.61 -3.30 -14.85
C CYS A 182 -2.66 -3.28 -16.39
N CYS A 183 -1.52 -3.41 -17.07
CA CYS A 183 -1.43 -3.36 -18.53
C CYS A 183 -1.60 -4.73 -19.20
N ARG A 184 -1.96 -5.78 -18.44
CA ARG A 184 -2.20 -7.14 -18.95
C ARG A 184 -3.68 -7.49 -18.96
N GLU A 185 -4.48 -6.64 -19.60
CA GLU A 185 -5.81 -7.04 -20.09
C GLU A 185 -5.71 -7.64 -21.51
#